data_AF-A0A522BHV9-F1
#
_entry.id   AF-A0A522BHV9-F1
#
_cell.length_a   1.000
_cell.length_b   1.000
_cell.length_c   1.000
_cell.angle_alpha   90.00
_cell.angle_beta   90.00
_cell.angle_gamma   90.00
#
_symmetry.space_group_name_H-M   'P 1'
#
loop_
_entity.id
_entity.type
_entity.pdbx_description
1 polymer ?
#
loop_
_entity_poly.entity_id
_entity_poly.type
_entity_poly.pdbx_seq_one_letter_code
_entity_poly.pdbx_strand_id
1 'polypeptide(L)'
;MKVWLTIASLITLGISLLAGFSGKTSVLAVGFLSFVVLLLIANIDRVSEFKATGTGVEAKTRDVLQRAEVTLSELQALAKHVGMVTLSLVKRSGRLGGYSDIEEEEIKNSILDVMKKVGIPNSECQEVLREWNKFIEYDYLFFILGGSTIPDGDIPEVHKEWKALRSGGIEKIPTSKEIKAFLEKHHFMTPDLEQWLLDYQCFIDKRIHRRPEVWQQRQSMGRLMQKKVA
;
A
#
# COMPACT_ATOMS: atom_id res chain seq x y z
N MET A 1 0.37 -8.35 44.84
CA MET A 1 1.54 -8.60 43.96
C MET A 1 1.29 -8.30 42.48
N LYS A 2 0.19 -8.78 41.88
CA LYS A 2 -0.08 -8.67 40.43
C LYS A 2 -0.04 -7.24 39.87
N VAL A 3 -0.75 -6.31 40.50
CA VAL A 3 -0.80 -4.89 40.07
C VAL A 3 0.58 -4.25 40.08
N TRP A 4 1.42 -4.55 41.08
CA TRP A 4 2.79 -4.03 41.16
C TRP A 4 3.70 -4.58 40.05
N LEU A 5 3.57 -5.87 39.70
CA LEU A 5 4.33 -6.45 38.58
C LEU A 5 3.88 -5.91 37.21
N THR A 6 2.58 -5.65 37.04
CA THR A 6 2.06 -5.00 35.82
C THR A 6 2.52 -3.55 35.71
N ILE A 7 2.54 -2.81 36.83
CA ILE A 7 3.08 -1.44 36.85
C ILE A 7 4.59 -1.47 36.54
N ALA A 8 5.34 -2.38 37.16
CA ALA A 8 6.76 -2.54 36.90
C ALA A 8 7.05 -2.93 35.44
N SER A 9 6.22 -3.77 34.82
CA SER A 9 6.39 -4.14 33.41
C SER A 9 6.13 -2.93 32.49
N LEU A 10 5.06 -2.16 32.73
CA LEU A 10 4.76 -0.95 31.96
C LEU A 10 5.85 0.12 32.08
N ILE A 11 6.40 0.32 33.28
CA ILE A 11 7.55 1.22 33.50
C ILE A 11 8.77 0.72 32.72
N THR A 12 9.06 -0.58 32.78
CA THR A 12 10.17 -1.20 32.05
C THR A 12 10.02 -0.98 30.54
N LEU A 13 8.82 -1.16 29.99
CA LEU A 13 8.52 -0.90 28.59
C LEU A 13 8.73 0.58 28.22
N GLY A 14 8.22 1.50 29.04
CA GLY A 14 8.39 2.95 28.83
C GLY A 14 9.86 3.37 28.79
N ILE A 15 10.67 2.89 29.74
CA ILE A 15 12.12 3.16 29.77
C ILE A 15 12.82 2.58 28.53
N SER A 16 12.42 1.38 28.11
CA SER A 16 13.00 0.70 26.95
C SER A 16 12.72 1.46 25.66
N LEU A 17 11.48 1.94 25.49
CA LEU A 17 11.08 2.75 24.34
C LEU A 17 11.84 4.08 24.31
N LEU A 18 11.97 4.78 25.44
CA LEU A 18 12.77 6.02 25.53
C LEU A 18 14.25 5.78 25.17
N ALA A 19 14.82 4.66 25.62
CA ALA A 19 16.19 4.27 25.25
C ALA A 19 16.32 3.94 23.76
N GLY A 20 15.30 3.30 23.17
CA GLY A 20 15.21 3.05 21.72
C GLY A 20 15.15 4.33 20.91
N PHE A 21 14.34 5.31 21.32
CA PHE A 21 14.30 6.64 20.71
C PHE A 21 15.63 7.39 20.79
N SER A 22 16.45 7.10 21.80
CA SER A 22 17.80 7.66 21.96
C SER A 22 18.88 6.87 21.20
N GLY A 23 18.49 5.92 20.33
CA GLY A 23 19.41 5.12 19.51
C GLY A 23 20.04 3.92 20.21
N LYS A 24 19.67 3.60 21.46
CA LYS A 24 20.23 2.47 22.22
C LYS A 24 19.41 1.20 21.99
N THR A 25 19.57 0.60 20.82
CA THR A 25 18.82 -0.58 20.36
C THR A 25 19.00 -1.83 21.24
N SER A 26 20.18 -2.02 21.85
CA SER A 26 20.44 -3.13 22.77
C SER A 26 19.62 -3.03 24.06
N VAL A 27 19.46 -1.81 24.60
CA VAL A 27 18.66 -1.54 25.81
C VAL A 27 17.17 -1.72 25.52
N LEU A 28 16.72 -1.30 24.33
CA LEU A 28 15.35 -1.54 23.86
C LEU A 28 15.04 -3.05 23.82
N ALA A 29 15.93 -3.85 23.22
CA ALA A 29 15.73 -5.29 23.08
C ALA A 29 15.68 -6.01 24.43
N VAL A 30 16.66 -5.74 25.31
CA VAL A 30 16.72 -6.36 26.66
C VAL A 30 15.53 -5.92 27.51
N GLY A 31 15.16 -4.65 27.45
CA GLY A 31 14.05 -4.11 28.23
C GLY A 31 12.68 -4.56 27.73
N PHE A 32 12.50 -4.74 26.42
CA PHE A 32 11.30 -5.37 25.86
C PHE A 32 11.18 -6.84 26.28
N LEU A 33 12.27 -7.61 26.23
CA LEU A 33 12.28 -9.00 26.69
C LEU A 33 11.92 -9.09 28.19
N SER A 34 12.47 -8.18 29.00
CA SER A 34 12.20 -8.09 30.44
C SER A 34 10.74 -7.74 30.72
N PHE A 35 10.14 -6.84 29.93
CA PHE A 35 8.71 -6.54 29.98
C PHE A 35 7.86 -7.80 29.74
N VAL A 36 8.18 -8.58 28.71
CA VAL A 36 7.45 -9.82 28.39
C VAL A 36 7.54 -10.83 29.53
N VAL A 37 8.74 -11.04 30.10
CA VAL A 37 8.95 -11.97 31.22
C VAL A 37 8.18 -11.51 32.47
N LEU A 38 8.24 -10.23 32.81
CA LEU A 38 7.50 -9.68 33.96
C LEU A 38 5.99 -9.82 33.78
N LEU A 39 5.49 -9.63 32.57
CA LEU A 39 4.08 -9.78 32.25
C LEU A 39 3.62 -11.24 32.33
N LEU A 40 4.46 -12.19 31.91
CA LEU A 40 4.22 -13.62 32.09
C LEU A 40 4.17 -14.00 33.57
N ILE A 41 5.14 -13.55 34.37
CA ILE A 41 5.17 -13.81 35.82
C ILE A 41 3.98 -13.18 36.53
N ALA A 42 3.60 -11.95 36.16
CA ALA A 42 2.42 -11.27 36.71
C ALA A 42 1.12 -12.07 36.48
N ASN A 43 1.09 -12.91 35.45
CA ASN A 43 -0.04 -13.75 35.06
C ASN A 43 0.15 -15.24 35.40
N ILE A 44 1.23 -15.64 36.08
CA ILE A 44 1.54 -17.06 36.34
C ILE A 44 0.51 -17.73 37.25
N ASP A 45 -0.14 -17.00 38.15
CA ASP A 45 -1.24 -17.53 38.97
C ASP A 45 -2.48 -17.91 38.14
N ARG A 46 -2.65 -17.32 36.96
CA ARG A 46 -3.70 -17.73 36.01
C ARG A 46 -3.41 -19.11 35.42
N VAL A 47 -2.12 -19.48 35.41
CA VAL A 47 -1.62 -20.80 35.01
C VAL A 47 -1.71 -21.79 36.18
N SER A 48 -1.72 -21.38 37.45
CA SER A 48 -1.86 -22.31 38.59
C SER A 48 -3.30 -22.77 38.85
N GLU A 49 -4.31 -22.01 38.42
CA GLU A 49 -5.71 -22.47 38.32
C GLU A 49 -5.91 -23.64 37.32
N PHE A 50 -4.88 -24.02 36.53
CA PHE A 50 -4.94 -25.16 35.60
C PHE A 50 -5.13 -26.53 36.27
N LYS A 51 -4.98 -26.65 37.59
CA LYS A 51 -5.01 -27.95 38.27
C LYS A 51 -6.37 -28.42 38.79
N ALA A 52 -7.47 -27.70 38.55
CA ALA A 52 -8.78 -28.09 39.05
C ALA A 52 -9.70 -28.61 37.92
N THR A 53 -9.91 -29.93 37.90
CA THR A 53 -10.87 -30.73 37.09
C THR A 53 -10.63 -30.82 35.57
N GLY A 54 -10.58 -32.04 35.03
CA GLY A 54 -10.34 -32.31 33.60
C GLY A 54 -11.35 -31.65 32.64
N THR A 55 -12.54 -31.31 33.11
CA THR A 55 -13.56 -30.54 32.35
C THR A 55 -13.32 -29.02 32.37
N GLY A 56 -12.71 -28.47 33.42
CA GLY A 56 -12.38 -27.05 33.52
C GLY A 56 -11.16 -26.65 32.66
N VAL A 57 -10.22 -27.57 32.47
CA VAL A 57 -9.04 -27.38 31.61
C VAL A 57 -9.44 -27.31 30.14
N GLU A 58 -10.38 -28.13 29.68
CA GLU A 58 -10.88 -28.11 28.30
C GLU A 58 -11.65 -26.82 28.00
N ALA A 59 -12.54 -26.40 28.91
CA ALA A 59 -13.30 -25.15 28.76
C ALA A 59 -12.40 -23.91 28.70
N LYS A 60 -11.38 -23.82 29.57
CA LYS A 60 -10.43 -22.70 29.59
C LYS A 60 -9.49 -22.71 28.39
N THR A 61 -9.07 -23.90 27.93
CA THR A 61 -8.28 -24.03 26.70
C THR A 61 -9.08 -23.54 25.49
N ARG A 62 -10.37 -23.91 25.40
CA ARG A 62 -11.26 -23.43 24.34
C ARG A 62 -11.46 -21.91 24.38
N ASP A 63 -11.65 -21.33 25.57
CA ASP A 63 -11.76 -19.87 25.75
C ASP A 63 -10.45 -19.16 25.37
N VAL A 64 -9.28 -19.70 25.74
CA VAL A 64 -7.98 -19.15 25.33
C VAL A 64 -7.78 -19.21 23.81
N LEU A 65 -8.12 -20.33 23.18
CA LEU A 65 -8.06 -20.48 21.72
C LEU A 65 -9.00 -19.49 21.03
N GLN A 66 -10.25 -19.37 21.50
CA GLN A 66 -11.22 -18.43 20.96
C GLN A 66 -10.73 -16.99 21.09
N ARG A 67 -10.16 -16.61 22.23
CA ARG A 67 -9.58 -15.27 22.43
C ARG A 67 -8.39 -15.04 21.50
N ALA A 68 -7.52 -16.04 21.32
CA ALA A 68 -6.38 -15.95 20.41
C ALA A 68 -6.84 -15.77 18.96
N GLU A 69 -7.90 -16.48 18.53
CA GLU A 69 -8.51 -16.33 17.20
C GLU A 69 -9.10 -14.93 17.00
N VAL A 70 -9.82 -14.40 18.00
CA VAL A 70 -10.37 -13.04 17.96
C VAL A 70 -9.25 -12.00 17.87
N THR A 71 -8.23 -12.10 18.73
CA THR A 71 -7.08 -11.17 18.69
C THR A 71 -6.33 -11.28 17.37
N LEU A 72 -6.17 -12.47 16.79
CA LEU A 72 -5.55 -12.64 15.48
C LEU A 72 -6.38 -11.93 14.39
N SER A 73 -7.69 -12.10 14.39
CA SER A 73 -8.60 -11.42 13.46
C SER A 73 -8.51 -9.89 13.59
N GLU A 74 -8.43 -9.36 14.82
CA GLU A 74 -8.27 -7.93 15.07
C GLU A 74 -6.93 -7.40 14.55
N LEU A 75 -5.83 -8.15 14.77
CA LEU A 75 -4.51 -7.80 14.25
C LEU A 75 -4.48 -7.83 12.71
N GLN A 76 -5.15 -8.80 12.09
CA GLN A 76 -5.28 -8.86 10.63
C GLN A 76 -6.08 -7.66 10.10
N ALA A 77 -7.17 -7.27 10.76
CA ALA A 77 -7.95 -6.09 10.39
C ALA A 77 -7.11 -4.80 10.50
N LEU A 78 -6.37 -4.65 11.61
CA LEU A 78 -5.46 -3.52 11.81
C LEU A 78 -4.36 -3.48 10.74
N ALA A 79 -3.71 -4.62 10.45
CA ALA A 79 -2.66 -4.71 9.44
C ALA A 79 -3.18 -4.33 8.04
N LYS A 80 -4.41 -4.76 7.67
CA LYS A 80 -5.05 -4.33 6.42
C LYS A 80 -5.23 -2.81 6.36
N HIS A 81 -5.76 -2.21 7.43
CA HIS A 81 -6.01 -0.78 7.47
C HIS A 81 -4.71 0.04 7.39
N VAL A 82 -3.70 -0.35 8.18
CA VAL A 82 -2.37 0.28 8.17
C VAL A 82 -1.70 0.11 6.81
N GLY A 83 -1.76 -1.07 6.21
CA GLY A 83 -1.21 -1.33 4.89
C GLY A 83 -1.83 -0.45 3.82
N MET A 84 -3.16 -0.36 3.78
CA MET A 84 -3.89 0.50 2.84
C MET A 84 -3.51 1.97 3.00
N VAL A 85 -3.52 2.51 4.23
CA VAL A 85 -3.16 3.91 4.48
C VAL A 85 -1.70 4.17 4.10
N THR A 86 -0.78 3.27 4.46
CA THR A 86 0.66 3.45 4.18
C THR A 86 0.93 3.45 2.68
N LEU A 87 0.39 2.49 1.92
CA LEU A 87 0.56 2.43 0.47
C LEU A 87 -0.04 3.64 -0.25
N SER A 88 -1.18 4.10 0.24
CA SER A 88 -1.82 5.32 -0.22
C SER A 88 -0.95 6.55 0.00
N LEU A 89 -0.36 6.68 1.18
CA LEU A 89 0.57 7.77 1.51
C LEU A 89 1.83 7.73 0.64
N VAL A 90 2.41 6.55 0.39
CA VAL A 90 3.57 6.38 -0.49
C VAL A 90 3.26 6.91 -1.89
N LYS A 91 2.12 6.51 -2.50
CA LYS A 91 1.74 6.99 -3.83
C LYS A 91 1.42 8.49 -3.89
N ARG A 92 0.93 9.05 -2.79
CA ARG A 92 0.64 10.49 -2.69
C ARG A 92 1.90 11.32 -2.46
N SER A 93 2.87 10.83 -1.67
CA SER A 93 4.11 11.55 -1.37
C SER A 93 5.05 11.64 -2.58
N GLY A 94 5.04 10.63 -3.46
CA GLY A 94 5.80 10.59 -4.71
C GLY A 94 5.55 11.78 -5.66
N ARG A 95 4.46 12.54 -5.48
CA ARG A 95 4.09 13.67 -6.34
C ARG A 95 4.92 14.94 -6.09
N LEU A 96 5.59 15.07 -4.95
CA LEU A 96 6.37 16.26 -4.56
C LEU A 96 7.84 15.91 -4.24
N GLY A 97 8.44 15.01 -5.03
CA GLY A 97 9.84 14.58 -4.81
C GLY A 97 9.99 13.47 -3.76
N GLY A 98 9.05 12.52 -3.74
CA GLY A 98 9.04 11.39 -2.80
C GLY A 98 9.93 10.22 -3.22
N TYR A 99 9.46 8.99 -2.95
CA TYR A 99 10.19 7.75 -3.21
C TYR A 99 10.45 7.49 -4.70
N SER A 100 11.56 6.84 -5.01
CA SER A 100 11.78 6.25 -6.33
C SER A 100 10.84 5.05 -6.57
N ASP A 101 10.59 4.70 -7.83
CA ASP A 101 9.74 3.54 -8.16
C ASP A 101 10.22 2.22 -7.53
N ILE A 102 11.54 2.08 -7.34
CA ILE A 102 12.14 0.91 -6.70
C ILE A 102 11.79 0.89 -5.23
N GLU A 103 12.00 2.00 -4.51
CA GLU A 103 11.65 2.13 -3.09
C GLU A 103 10.15 1.96 -2.85
N GLU A 104 9.32 2.53 -3.73
CA GLU A 104 7.86 2.34 -3.70
C GLU A 104 7.50 0.84 -3.75
N GLU A 105 8.09 0.11 -4.68
CA GLU A 105 7.85 -1.32 -4.88
C GLU A 105 8.39 -2.16 -3.69
N GLU A 106 9.53 -1.80 -3.13
CA GLU A 106 10.10 -2.43 -1.93
C GLU A 106 9.18 -2.24 -0.71
N ILE A 107 8.69 -1.02 -0.48
CA ILE A 107 7.72 -0.73 0.58
C ILE A 107 6.45 -1.55 0.37
N LYS A 108 5.95 -1.61 -0.87
CA LYS A 108 4.77 -2.43 -1.21
C LYS A 108 4.99 -3.89 -0.88
N ASN A 109 6.10 -4.47 -1.31
CA ASN A 109 6.41 -5.88 -1.08
C ASN A 109 6.62 -6.19 0.41
N SER A 110 7.26 -5.28 1.16
CA SER A 110 7.41 -5.40 2.62
C SER A 110 6.06 -5.45 3.34
N ILE A 111 5.13 -4.55 2.98
CA ILE A 111 3.78 -4.54 3.57
C ILE A 111 3.03 -5.83 3.23
N LEU A 112 3.06 -6.28 1.98
CA LEU A 112 2.39 -7.51 1.55
C LEU A 112 2.99 -8.76 2.23
N ASP A 113 4.30 -8.79 2.46
CA ASP A 113 4.97 -9.87 3.18
C ASP A 113 4.54 -9.92 4.65
N VAL A 114 4.46 -8.76 5.33
CA VAL A 114 3.94 -8.68 6.71
C VAL A 114 2.49 -9.15 6.77
N MET A 115 1.64 -8.74 5.82
CA MET A 115 0.25 -9.19 5.76
C MET A 115 0.12 -10.71 5.60
N LYS A 116 0.95 -11.32 4.74
CA LYS A 116 1.01 -12.77 4.58
C LYS A 116 1.47 -13.47 5.86
N LYS A 117 2.47 -12.92 6.56
CA LYS A 117 2.99 -13.47 7.82
C LYS A 117 1.96 -13.47 8.95
N VAL A 118 1.04 -12.50 8.99
CA VAL A 118 -0.08 -12.50 9.94
C VAL A 118 -1.28 -13.31 9.46
N GLY A 119 -1.15 -14.03 8.34
CA GLY A 119 -2.17 -14.95 7.83
C GLY A 119 -3.29 -14.32 7.02
N ILE A 120 -3.12 -13.09 6.50
CA ILE A 120 -4.12 -12.47 5.62
C ILE A 120 -4.12 -13.17 4.25
N PRO A 121 -5.29 -13.59 3.72
CA PRO A 121 -5.39 -14.21 2.41
C PRO A 121 -4.94 -13.30 1.27
N ASN A 122 -4.36 -13.88 0.21
CA ASN A 122 -3.91 -13.12 -0.97
C ASN A 122 -5.03 -12.28 -1.63
N SER A 123 -6.28 -12.74 -1.58
CA SER A 123 -7.44 -11.98 -2.10
C SER A 123 -7.66 -10.65 -1.37
N GLU A 124 -7.51 -10.64 -0.05
CA GLU A 124 -7.62 -9.43 0.77
C GLU A 124 -6.40 -8.52 0.61
N CYS A 125 -5.22 -9.10 0.40
CA CYS A 125 -4.04 -8.33 0.02
C CYS A 125 -4.26 -7.54 -1.29
N GLN A 126 -5.00 -8.10 -2.27
CA GLN A 126 -5.33 -7.37 -3.50
C GLN A 126 -6.28 -6.19 -3.26
N GLU A 127 -7.19 -6.30 -2.29
CA GLU A 127 -8.08 -5.20 -1.92
C GLU A 127 -7.30 -4.00 -1.37
N VAL A 128 -6.28 -4.26 -0.55
CA VAL A 128 -5.36 -3.24 -0.04
C VAL A 128 -4.60 -2.52 -1.16
N LEU A 129 -4.34 -3.20 -2.29
CA LEU A 129 -3.70 -2.61 -3.47
C LEU A 129 -4.65 -1.81 -4.37
N ARG A 130 -5.95 -1.76 -4.08
CA ARG A 130 -6.93 -1.08 -4.94
C ARG A 130 -6.59 0.38 -5.19
N GLU A 131 -6.30 1.14 -4.13
CA GLU A 131 -5.97 2.56 -4.25
C GLU A 131 -4.60 2.77 -4.92
N TRP A 132 -3.61 1.93 -4.58
CA TRP A 132 -2.31 1.89 -5.24
C TRP A 132 -2.44 1.75 -6.76
N ASN A 133 -3.26 0.81 -7.21
CA ASN A 133 -3.50 0.54 -8.62
C ASN A 133 -4.23 1.70 -9.31
N LYS A 134 -5.20 2.34 -8.64
CA LYS A 134 -5.85 3.57 -9.17
C LYS A 134 -4.83 4.68 -9.46
N PHE A 135 -3.85 4.88 -8.57
CA PHE A 135 -2.81 5.88 -8.80
C PHE A 135 -1.93 5.55 -10.00
N ILE A 136 -1.58 4.27 -10.21
CA ILE A 136 -0.83 3.84 -11.38
C ILE A 136 -1.65 4.05 -12.66
N GLU A 137 -2.94 3.68 -12.66
CA GLU A 137 -3.83 3.93 -13.79
C GLU A 137 -3.91 5.43 -14.12
N TYR A 138 -4.04 6.27 -13.10
CA TYR A 138 -4.05 7.73 -13.26
C TYR A 138 -2.73 8.25 -13.82
N ASP A 139 -1.59 7.66 -13.43
CA ASP A 139 -0.29 8.04 -13.98
C ASP A 139 -0.14 7.66 -15.45
N TYR A 140 -0.57 6.45 -15.84
CA TYR A 140 -0.64 6.08 -17.25
C TYR A 140 -1.45 7.10 -18.05
N LEU A 141 -2.65 7.45 -17.58
CA LEU A 141 -3.47 8.50 -18.18
C LEU A 141 -2.71 9.82 -18.31
N PHE A 142 -2.15 10.30 -17.20
CA PHE A 142 -1.50 11.60 -17.09
C PHE A 142 -0.36 11.71 -18.09
N PHE A 143 0.52 10.70 -18.15
CA PHE A 143 1.70 10.71 -19.01
C PHE A 143 1.36 10.43 -20.49
N ILE A 144 0.43 9.52 -20.80
CA ILE A 144 -0.02 9.29 -22.19
C ILE A 144 -0.66 10.56 -22.76
N LEU A 145 -1.41 11.31 -21.94
CA LEU A 145 -2.09 12.54 -22.35
C LEU A 145 -1.24 13.82 -22.22
N GLY A 146 0.08 13.71 -22.21
CA GLY A 146 0.95 14.89 -22.31
C GLY A 146 1.63 15.32 -21.02
N GLY A 147 1.47 14.59 -19.91
CA GLY A 147 1.98 15.01 -18.60
C GLY A 147 1.45 16.39 -18.20
N SER A 148 2.35 17.33 -17.94
CA SER A 148 2.02 18.73 -17.65
C SER A 148 1.90 19.63 -18.89
N THR A 149 1.99 19.07 -20.09
CA THR A 149 1.88 19.81 -21.36
C THR A 149 0.47 19.74 -21.94
N ILE A 150 0.06 20.81 -22.62
CA ILE A 150 -1.14 20.82 -23.45
C ILE A 150 -0.83 20.24 -24.84
N PRO A 151 -1.79 19.62 -25.52
CA PRO A 151 -1.60 19.19 -26.91
C PRO A 151 -1.25 20.37 -27.82
N ASP A 152 -0.30 20.16 -28.74
CA ASP A 152 0.04 21.17 -29.74
C ASP A 152 -1.12 21.36 -30.74
N GLY A 153 -1.28 22.58 -31.26
CA GLY A 153 -2.26 22.89 -32.32
C GLY A 153 -3.35 23.91 -31.94
N ASP A 154 -3.44 24.33 -30.67
CA ASP A 154 -4.35 25.38 -30.15
C ASP A 154 -5.76 25.44 -30.77
N ILE A 155 -6.38 24.26 -30.94
CA ILE A 155 -7.78 24.16 -31.36
C ILE A 155 -8.63 24.07 -30.07
N PRO A 156 -9.51 25.05 -29.78
CA PRO A 156 -10.32 25.08 -28.56
C PRO A 156 -11.12 23.79 -28.30
N GLU A 157 -11.62 23.15 -29.35
CA GLU A 157 -12.37 21.90 -29.30
C GLU A 157 -11.50 20.74 -28.80
N VAL A 158 -10.27 20.63 -29.29
CA VAL A 158 -9.30 19.61 -28.87
C VAL A 158 -8.98 19.78 -27.39
N HIS A 159 -8.72 21.03 -26.97
CA HIS A 159 -8.42 21.34 -25.57
C HIS A 159 -9.58 20.99 -24.64
N LYS A 160 -10.82 21.26 -25.06
CA LYS A 160 -12.03 20.92 -24.29
C LYS A 160 -12.16 19.41 -24.10
N GLU A 161 -12.00 18.60 -25.15
CA GLU A 161 -12.07 17.13 -25.07
C GLU A 161 -10.94 16.55 -24.24
N TRP A 162 -9.71 17.04 -24.44
CA TRP A 162 -8.54 16.65 -23.64
C TRP A 162 -8.73 16.94 -22.15
N LYS A 163 -9.25 18.13 -21.82
CA LYS A 163 -9.55 18.51 -20.43
C LYS A 163 -10.66 17.62 -19.85
N ALA A 164 -11.68 17.28 -20.64
CA ALA A 164 -12.75 16.39 -20.20
C ALA A 164 -12.21 15.01 -19.80
N LEU A 165 -11.30 14.42 -20.59
CA LEU A 165 -10.65 13.15 -20.27
C LEU A 165 -9.84 13.18 -18.98
N ARG A 166 -9.26 14.34 -18.64
CA ARG A 166 -8.40 14.51 -17.45
C ARG A 166 -9.13 15.02 -16.21
N SER A 167 -10.33 15.59 -16.37
CA SER A 167 -11.09 16.24 -15.29
C SER A 167 -11.62 15.27 -14.22
N GLY A 168 -11.65 13.97 -14.52
CA GLY A 168 -12.15 12.94 -13.61
C GLY A 168 -11.25 12.59 -12.42
N GLY A 169 -9.99 13.04 -12.43
CA GLY A 169 -9.01 12.69 -11.40
C GLY A 169 -8.83 11.18 -11.25
N ILE A 170 -8.54 10.73 -10.03
CA ILE A 170 -8.34 9.31 -9.70
C ILE A 170 -9.63 8.49 -9.63
N GLU A 171 -10.81 9.14 -9.63
CA GLU A 171 -12.10 8.45 -9.51
C GLU A 171 -12.72 8.10 -10.87
N LYS A 172 -12.36 8.85 -11.91
CA LYS A 172 -12.86 8.62 -13.27
C LYS A 172 -11.70 8.68 -14.25
N ILE A 173 -11.00 7.55 -14.34
CA ILE A 173 -9.87 7.33 -15.24
C ILE A 173 -10.42 6.72 -16.54
N PRO A 174 -10.19 7.31 -17.71
CA PRO A 174 -10.67 6.76 -18.97
C PRO A 174 -9.88 5.50 -19.34
N THR A 175 -10.55 4.61 -20.05
CA THR A 175 -10.01 3.36 -20.56
C THR A 175 -9.01 3.58 -21.69
N SER A 176 -8.17 2.57 -21.96
CA SER A 176 -7.24 2.59 -23.10
C SER A 176 -7.96 2.88 -24.43
N LYS A 177 -9.18 2.38 -24.60
CA LYS A 177 -10.01 2.56 -25.79
C LYS A 177 -10.48 4.01 -25.95
N GLU A 178 -10.92 4.65 -24.87
CA GLU A 178 -11.35 6.05 -24.88
C GLU A 178 -10.18 6.98 -25.21
N ILE A 179 -9.00 6.72 -24.61
CA ILE A 179 -7.78 7.48 -24.92
C ILE A 179 -7.37 7.26 -26.38
N LYS A 180 -7.39 6.01 -26.86
CA LYS A 180 -7.08 5.67 -28.26
C LYS A 180 -7.97 6.42 -29.24
N ALA A 181 -9.29 6.41 -29.01
CA ALA A 181 -10.24 7.10 -29.86
C ALA A 181 -9.98 8.61 -29.92
N PHE A 182 -9.64 9.25 -28.80
CA PHE A 182 -9.26 10.66 -28.76
C PHE A 182 -7.98 10.93 -29.57
N LEU A 183 -6.93 10.12 -29.39
CA LEU A 183 -5.65 10.28 -30.08
C LEU A 183 -5.78 10.08 -31.60
N GLU A 184 -6.59 9.12 -32.03
CA GLU A 184 -6.86 8.87 -33.46
C GLU A 184 -7.67 10.00 -34.09
N LYS A 185 -8.74 10.44 -33.41
CA LYS A 185 -9.62 11.53 -33.87
C LYS A 185 -8.86 12.83 -34.16
N HIS A 186 -7.88 13.16 -33.32
CA HIS A 186 -7.11 14.40 -33.42
C HIS A 186 -5.71 14.21 -34.02
N HIS A 187 -5.45 13.06 -34.65
CA HIS A 187 -4.19 12.73 -35.33
C HIS A 187 -2.93 12.85 -34.46
N PHE A 188 -3.06 12.57 -33.16
CA PHE A 188 -1.93 12.50 -32.23
C PHE A 188 -1.30 11.10 -32.16
N MET A 189 -1.92 10.09 -32.76
CA MET A 189 -1.44 8.71 -32.65
C MET A 189 -0.04 8.54 -33.25
N THR A 190 0.88 8.02 -32.44
CA THR A 190 2.24 7.62 -32.84
C THR A 190 2.49 6.16 -32.47
N PRO A 191 3.49 5.49 -33.07
CA PRO A 191 3.86 4.12 -32.68
C PRO A 191 4.18 3.98 -31.19
N ASP A 192 4.82 4.99 -30.58
CA ASP A 192 5.14 4.97 -29.15
C ASP A 192 3.89 5.06 -28.28
N LEU A 193 2.94 5.95 -28.62
CA LEU A 193 1.65 6.07 -27.93
C LEU A 193 0.84 4.78 -28.02
N GLU A 194 0.85 4.11 -29.16
CA GLU A 194 0.21 2.80 -29.32
C GLU A 194 0.82 1.77 -28.37
N GLN A 195 2.15 1.73 -28.25
CA GLN A 195 2.81 0.83 -27.31
C GLN A 195 2.52 1.17 -25.84
N TRP A 196 2.41 2.46 -25.47
CA TRP A 196 2.02 2.86 -24.12
C TRP A 196 0.56 2.55 -23.80
N LEU A 197 -0.35 2.64 -24.78
CA LEU A 197 -1.73 2.20 -24.62
C LEU A 197 -1.83 0.69 -24.38
N LEU A 198 -0.99 -0.11 -25.03
CA LEU A 198 -0.88 -1.55 -24.78
C LEU A 198 -0.33 -1.84 -23.37
N ASP A 199 0.64 -1.05 -22.89
CA ASP A 199 1.14 -1.17 -21.52
C ASP A 199 0.04 -0.85 -20.50
N TYR A 200 -0.71 0.22 -20.75
CA TYR A 200 -1.81 0.63 -19.89
C TYR A 200 -2.92 -0.43 -19.85
N GLN A 201 -3.31 -0.98 -21.01
CA GLN A 201 -4.28 -2.07 -21.08
C GLN A 201 -3.78 -3.31 -20.33
N CYS A 202 -2.52 -3.69 -20.52
CA CYS A 202 -1.92 -4.80 -19.77
C CYS A 202 -1.95 -4.56 -18.26
N PHE A 203 -1.71 -3.33 -17.81
CA PHE A 203 -1.78 -2.98 -16.40
C PHE A 203 -3.21 -3.09 -15.85
N ILE A 204 -4.22 -2.61 -16.59
CA ILE A 204 -5.63 -2.75 -16.20
C ILE A 204 -5.98 -4.23 -16.01
N ASP A 205 -5.58 -5.09 -16.96
CA ASP A 205 -5.98 -6.51 -17.00
C ASP A 205 -5.23 -7.36 -15.97
N LYS A 206 -3.92 -7.11 -15.80
CA LYS A 206 -3.03 -8.01 -15.07
C LYS A 206 -2.39 -7.40 -13.81
N ARG A 207 -2.55 -6.10 -13.58
CA ARG A 207 -1.92 -5.37 -12.46
C ARG A 207 -0.40 -5.47 -12.43
N ILE A 208 0.21 -5.61 -13.62
CA ILE A 208 1.66 -5.64 -13.83
C ILE A 208 2.04 -4.73 -15.00
N HIS A 209 3.20 -4.08 -14.88
CA HIS A 209 3.76 -3.28 -15.97
C HIS A 209 4.32 -4.21 -17.05
N ARG A 210 3.87 -4.07 -18.31
CA ARG A 210 4.38 -4.87 -19.43
C ARG A 210 5.86 -4.59 -19.72
N ARG A 211 6.28 -3.33 -19.55
CA ARG A 211 7.63 -2.81 -19.80
C ARG A 211 8.07 -1.95 -18.61
N PRO A 212 8.52 -2.55 -17.50
CA PRO A 212 8.86 -1.81 -16.27
C PRO A 212 9.92 -0.73 -16.48
N GLU A 213 10.91 -0.99 -17.34
CA GLU A 213 11.98 -0.06 -17.70
C GLU A 213 11.45 1.20 -18.40
N VAL A 214 10.42 1.05 -19.25
CA VAL A 214 9.74 2.18 -19.90
C VAL A 214 8.89 2.95 -18.89
N TRP A 215 8.22 2.24 -17.97
CA TRP A 215 7.43 2.86 -16.90
C TRP A 215 8.28 3.72 -15.95
N GLN A 216 9.48 3.28 -15.61
CA GLN A 216 10.42 4.06 -14.81
C GLN A 216 10.80 5.39 -15.47
N GLN A 217 10.78 5.43 -16.80
CA GLN A 217 11.08 6.62 -17.59
C GLN A 217 9.81 7.40 -18.01
N ARG A 218 8.65 7.13 -17.37
CA ARG A 218 7.35 7.72 -17.77
C ARG A 218 7.32 9.25 -17.82
N GLN A 219 8.19 9.93 -17.07
CA GLN A 219 8.29 11.39 -17.10
C GLN A 219 8.72 11.92 -18.48
N SER A 220 9.37 11.09 -19.30
CA SER A 220 9.72 11.41 -20.68
C SER A 220 8.61 11.07 -21.68
N MET A 221 7.54 10.41 -21.25
CA MET A 221 6.40 10.09 -22.11
C MET A 221 5.61 11.34 -22.46
N GLY A 222 5.08 11.33 -23.68
CA GLY A 222 3.93 12.15 -24.04
C GLY A 222 4.24 13.62 -24.17
N ARG A 223 4.75 14.02 -25.34
CA ARG A 223 4.36 15.30 -25.91
C ARG A 223 3.41 15.04 -27.07
N LEU A 224 2.17 15.50 -26.94
CA LEU A 224 1.16 15.33 -27.98
C LEU A 224 1.41 16.36 -29.08
N MET A 225 2.26 15.98 -30.04
CA MET A 225 2.55 16.78 -31.22
C MET A 225 1.65 16.34 -32.37
N GLN A 226 0.93 17.26 -33.00
CA GLN A 226 0.26 16.95 -34.26
C GLN A 226 1.32 16.64 -35.32
N LYS A 227 1.14 15.54 -36.05
CA LYS A 227 1.95 15.28 -37.24
C LYS A 227 1.65 16.41 -38.23
N LYS A 228 2.65 17.23 -38.58
CA LYS A 228 2.51 18.19 -39.67
C LYS A 228 2.16 17.38 -40.92
N VAL A 229 0.93 17.49 -41.39
CA VAL A 229 0.51 16.92 -42.65
C VAL A 229 1.29 17.70 -43.72
N ALA A 230 2.27 17.03 -44.32
CA ALA A 230 3.02 17.54 -45.45
C ALA A 230 2.18 17.45 -46.73
#